data_AF-A0A7D7LDQ9-F1
#
_entry.id   AF-A0A7D7LDQ9-F1
#
_cell.length_a   1.000
_cell.length_b   1.000
_cell.length_c   1.000
_cell.angle_alpha   90.00
_cell.angle_beta   90.00
_cell.angle_gamma   90.00
#
_symmetry.space_group_name_H-M   'P 1'
#
loop_
_entity.id
_entity.type
_entity.pdbx_description
1 polymer ?
#
loop_
_entity_poly.entity_id
_entity_poly.type
_entity_poly.pdbx_seq_one_letter_code
_entity_poly.pdbx_strand_id
1 'polypeptide(L)'
;MAQLERLLKMAEDELTEYSTDARKMEKLRRKIGLTVSADEQQQVKQALLATMKSNIITQIVEEQRQAVALPFWGIAGLGLLLGISLNQPIGLLASVVGTVLAYRIQKWGWKLQATRLLLQTLEDIETRISQPTK
;
A
#
# COMPACT_ATOMS: atom_id res chain seq x y z
N MET A 1 -2.38 9.45 -15.55
CA MET A 1 -2.82 9.36 -14.14
C MET A 1 -3.92 8.31 -13.92
N ALA A 2 -5.04 8.34 -14.63
CA ALA A 2 -6.12 7.34 -14.46
C ALA A 2 -5.65 5.87 -14.62
N GLN A 3 -4.76 5.60 -15.58
CA GLN A 3 -4.19 4.26 -15.78
C GLN A 3 -3.32 3.80 -14.60
N LEU A 4 -2.52 4.69 -14.02
CA LEU A 4 -1.70 4.40 -12.84
C LEU A 4 -2.57 4.08 -11.62
N GLU A 5 -3.65 4.83 -11.41
CA GLU A 5 -4.60 4.54 -10.32
C GLU A 5 -5.29 3.19 -10.51
N ARG A 6 -5.65 2.83 -11.76
CA ARG A 6 -6.23 1.53 -12.08
C ARG A 6 -5.26 0.39 -11.78
N LEU A 7 -3.99 0.56 -12.14
CA LEU A 7 -2.95 -0.45 -11.88
C LEU A 7 -2.61 -0.56 -10.39
N LEU A 8 -2.61 0.56 -9.66
CA LEU A 8 -2.46 0.53 -8.20
C LEU A 8 -3.62 -0.21 -7.53
N LYS A 9 -4.87 0.06 -7.92
CA LYS A 9 -6.02 -0.69 -7.41
C LYS A 9 -5.90 -2.19 -7.68
N MET A 10 -5.49 -2.54 -8.90
CA MET A 10 -5.26 -3.94 -9.25
C MET A 10 -4.17 -4.58 -8.37
N ALA A 11 -3.07 -3.87 -8.10
CA ALA A 11 -2.04 -4.34 -7.18
C ALA A 11 -2.55 -4.45 -5.72
N GLU A 12 -3.42 -3.53 -5.28
CA GLU A 12 -4.08 -3.59 -3.97
C GLU A 12 -4.97 -4.83 -3.86
N ASP A 13 -5.71 -5.19 -4.91
CA ASP A 13 -6.54 -6.40 -4.95
C ASP A 13 -5.67 -7.66 -4.81
N GLU A 14 -4.57 -7.75 -5.56
CA GLU A 14 -3.63 -8.88 -5.50
C GLU A 14 -3.00 -9.06 -4.11
N LEU A 15 -2.73 -7.96 -3.40
CA LEU A 15 -2.25 -8.02 -2.02
C LEU A 15 -3.25 -8.68 -1.05
N THR A 16 -4.56 -8.57 -1.31
CA THR A 16 -5.59 -9.24 -0.52
C THR A 16 -5.84 -10.68 -0.97
N GLU A 17 -5.75 -10.95 -2.27
CA GLU A 17 -6.17 -12.22 -2.87
C GLU A 17 -5.13 -13.33 -2.66
N TYR A 18 -3.84 -13.00 -2.74
CA TYR A 18 -2.77 -14.00 -2.65
C TYR A 18 -1.85 -13.76 -1.45
N SER A 19 -1.40 -14.86 -0.83
CA SER A 19 -0.51 -14.79 0.34
C SER A 19 0.96 -14.62 -0.04
N THR A 20 1.40 -15.20 -1.15
CA THR A 20 2.82 -15.21 -1.55
C THR A 20 3.13 -14.17 -2.61
N ASP A 21 4.22 -13.45 -2.44
CA ASP A 21 4.62 -12.37 -3.35
C ASP A 21 4.86 -12.87 -4.77
N ALA A 22 5.42 -14.07 -4.94
CA ALA A 22 5.59 -14.68 -6.25
C ALA A 22 4.26 -14.89 -7.00
N ARG A 23 3.19 -15.28 -6.29
CA ARG A 23 1.86 -15.45 -6.91
C ARG A 23 1.22 -14.11 -7.22
N LYS A 24 1.33 -13.14 -6.31
CA LYS A 24 0.84 -11.76 -6.51
C LYS A 24 1.47 -11.16 -7.77
N MET A 25 2.80 -11.22 -7.88
CA MET A 25 3.52 -10.71 -9.05
C MET A 25 3.13 -11.45 -10.33
N GLU A 26 3.06 -12.78 -10.31
CA GLU A 26 2.71 -13.55 -11.51
C GLU A 26 1.30 -13.22 -12.03
N LYS A 27 0.33 -13.06 -11.13
CA LYS A 27 -1.05 -12.71 -11.49
C LYS A 27 -1.16 -11.27 -11.98
N LEU A 28 -0.53 -10.34 -11.27
CA LEU A 28 -0.47 -8.93 -11.67
C LEU A 28 0.21 -8.79 -13.03
N ARG A 29 1.32 -9.50 -13.26
CA ARG A 29 2.05 -9.54 -14.53
C ARG A 29 1.18 -9.96 -15.70
N ARG A 30 0.42 -11.05 -15.54
CA ARG A 30 -0.51 -11.53 -16.58
C ARG A 30 -1.58 -10.48 -16.88
N LYS A 31 -2.16 -9.86 -15.86
CA LYS A 31 -3.18 -8.81 -16.04
C LYS A 31 -2.58 -7.60 -16.77
N ILE A 32 -1.40 -7.13 -16.37
CA ILE A 32 -0.70 -6.00 -17.01
C ILE A 32 -0.36 -6.34 -18.47
N GLY A 33 0.24 -7.50 -18.74
CA GLY A 33 0.62 -7.91 -20.09
C GLY A 33 -0.55 -8.04 -21.07
N LEU A 34 -1.78 -8.25 -20.57
CA LEU A 34 -2.99 -8.29 -21.38
C LEU A 34 -3.67 -6.93 -21.57
N THR A 35 -3.41 -5.97 -20.69
CA THR A 35 -4.20 -4.71 -20.60
C THR A 35 -3.39 -3.44 -20.81
N VAL A 36 -2.07 -3.52 -20.86
CA VAL A 36 -1.16 -2.36 -20.90
C VAL A 36 -0.04 -2.58 -21.92
N SER A 37 0.17 -1.61 -22.81
CA SER A 37 1.27 -1.67 -23.79
C SER A 37 2.65 -1.46 -23.14
N ALA A 38 3.72 -1.81 -23.84
CA ALA A 38 5.09 -1.62 -23.33
C ALA A 38 5.41 -0.14 -23.03
N ASP A 39 4.96 0.77 -23.90
CA ASP A 39 5.15 2.22 -23.74
C ASP A 39 4.43 2.73 -22.49
N GLU A 40 3.19 2.26 -22.25
CA GLU A 40 2.41 2.61 -21.07
C GLU A 40 3.05 2.07 -19.78
N GLN A 41 3.61 0.86 -19.82
CA GLN A 41 4.33 0.27 -18.67
C GLN A 41 5.53 1.14 -18.28
N GLN A 42 6.30 1.63 -19.25
CA GLN A 42 7.42 2.54 -19.00
C GLN A 42 6.96 3.88 -18.43
N GLN A 43 5.89 4.47 -18.96
CA GLN A 43 5.32 5.71 -18.45
C GLN A 43 4.84 5.57 -17.00
N VAL A 44 4.16 4.47 -16.68
CA VAL A 44 3.69 4.17 -15.32
C VAL A 44 4.87 3.96 -14.38
N LYS A 45 5.91 3.22 -14.79
CA LYS A 45 7.13 3.02 -14.01
C LYS A 45 7.81 4.34 -13.67
N GLN A 46 7.98 5.22 -14.65
CA GLN A 46 8.59 6.55 -14.43
C GLN A 46 7.74 7.40 -13.48
N ALA A 47 6.41 7.39 -13.64
CA ALA A 47 5.52 8.11 -12.74
C ALA A 47 5.55 7.56 -11.30
N LEU A 48 5.65 6.24 -11.13
CA LEU A 48 5.79 5.59 -9.83
C LEU A 48 7.12 5.96 -9.17
N LEU A 49 8.24 5.89 -9.90
CA LEU A 49 9.56 6.28 -9.41
C LEU A 49 9.63 7.76 -9.01
N ALA A 50 8.97 8.65 -9.77
CA ALA A 50 8.89 10.07 -9.42
C ALA A 50 8.06 10.32 -8.14
N THR A 51 7.11 9.43 -7.85
CA THR A 51 6.22 9.56 -6.68
C THR A 51 6.80 8.85 -5.44
N MET A 52 7.57 7.77 -5.63
CA MET A 52 8.25 7.06 -4.54
C MET A 52 9.50 7.81 -4.08
N LYS A 53 9.32 8.77 -3.17
CA LYS A 53 10.43 9.24 -2.33
C LYS A 53 10.63 8.24 -1.19
N SER A 54 11.60 7.35 -1.35
CA SER A 54 11.99 6.41 -0.30
C SER A 54 12.62 7.17 0.87
N ASN A 55 11.91 7.21 1.99
CA ASN A 55 12.40 7.71 3.28
C ASN A 55 12.29 6.61 4.33
N ILE A 56 13.08 6.70 5.40
CA ILE A 56 13.06 5.71 6.50
C ILE A 56 11.64 5.52 7.06
N ILE A 57 10.86 6.60 7.16
CA ILE A 57 9.47 6.56 7.64
C ILE A 57 8.56 5.75 6.70
N THR A 58 8.69 5.91 5.38
CA THR A 58 7.87 5.16 4.42
C THR A 58 8.18 3.67 4.48
N GLN A 59 9.46 3.31 4.63
CA GLN A 59 9.86 1.91 4.75
C GLN A 59 9.29 1.27 6.02
N ILE A 60 9.39 1.96 7.17
CA ILE A 60 8.84 1.46 8.43
C ILE A 60 7.31 1.28 8.35
N VAL A 61 6.60 2.23 7.74
CA VAL A 61 5.14 2.15 7.58
C VAL A 61 4.74 1.02 6.63
N GLU A 62 5.51 0.79 5.59
CA GLU A 62 5.28 -0.30 4.64
C GLU A 62 5.50 -1.68 5.28
N GLU A 63 6.65 -1.88 5.95
CA GLU A 63 7.01 -3.18 6.53
C GLU A 63 6.23 -3.49 7.81
N GLN A 64 6.00 -2.47 8.64
CA GLN A 64 5.45 -2.63 9.98
C GLN A 64 4.12 -1.88 10.16
N ARG A 65 3.27 -1.85 9.13
CA ARG A 65 1.98 -1.12 9.11
C ARG A 65 1.14 -1.35 10.38
N GLN A 66 1.11 -2.57 10.90
CA GLN A 66 0.36 -2.92 12.11
C GLN A 66 0.99 -2.34 13.37
N ALA A 67 2.32 -2.42 13.50
CA ALA A 67 3.04 -1.88 14.66
C ALA A 67 2.97 -0.35 14.71
N VAL A 68 3.04 0.34 13.57
CA VAL A 68 2.92 1.81 13.51
C VAL A 68 1.49 2.27 13.84
N ALA A 69 0.48 1.49 13.47
CA ALA A 69 -0.92 1.82 13.77
C ALA A 69 -1.32 1.50 15.23
N LEU A 70 -0.62 0.56 15.88
CA LEU A 70 -0.98 0.05 17.20
C LEU A 70 -1.06 1.13 18.30
N PRO A 71 -0.14 2.10 18.40
CA PRO A 71 -0.26 3.20 19.37
C PRO A 71 -1.55 4.01 19.19
N PHE A 72 -1.99 4.22 17.95
CA PHE A 72 -3.20 4.97 17.64
C PHE A 72 -4.48 4.17 17.95
N TRP A 73 -4.46 2.85 17.75
CA TRP A 73 -5.49 1.96 18.28
C TRP A 73 -5.53 1.98 19.81
N GLY A 74 -4.37 2.08 20.47
CA GLY A 74 -4.27 2.27 21.92
C GLY A 74 -4.94 3.58 22.38
N ILE A 75 -4.65 4.70 21.71
CA ILE A 75 -5.32 6.00 21.96
C ILE A 75 -6.82 5.89 21.71
N ALA A 76 -7.22 5.19 20.64
CA ALA A 76 -8.63 4.98 20.31
C ALA A 76 -9.38 4.26 21.45
N GLY A 77 -8.84 3.13 21.89
CA GLY A 77 -9.41 2.28 22.94
C GLY A 77 -9.40 2.94 24.31
N LEU A 78 -8.25 3.50 24.73
CA LEU A 78 -8.13 4.21 26.02
C LEU A 78 -8.99 5.46 26.04
N GLY A 79 -9.04 6.23 24.95
CA GLY A 79 -9.91 7.40 24.82
C GLY A 79 -11.38 7.02 25.01
N LEU A 80 -11.82 5.92 24.38
CA LEU A 80 -13.20 5.45 24.52
C LEU A 80 -13.50 5.02 25.96
N LEU A 81 -12.60 4.23 26.54
CA LEU A 81 -12.74 3.73 27.92
C LEU A 81 -12.81 4.90 28.91
N LEU A 82 -11.87 5.84 28.86
CA LEU A 82 -11.86 7.00 29.76
C LEU A 82 -13.01 7.96 29.49
N GLY A 83 -13.37 8.15 28.22
CA GLY A 83 -14.46 9.02 27.81
C GLY A 83 -15.80 8.58 28.37
N ILE A 84 -16.09 7.27 28.30
CA ILE A 84 -17.33 6.70 28.86
C ILE A 84 -17.22 6.55 30.37
N SER A 85 -16.12 5.98 30.89
CA SER A 85 -16.02 5.59 32.31
C SER A 85 -15.88 6.78 33.25
N LEU A 86 -15.21 7.85 32.81
CA LEU A 86 -14.98 9.05 33.61
C LEU A 86 -15.83 10.24 33.15
N ASN A 87 -16.77 10.02 32.22
CA ASN A 87 -17.60 11.05 31.58
C ASN A 87 -16.76 12.24 31.05
N GLN A 88 -15.57 11.93 30.50
CA GLN A 88 -14.65 12.94 29.98
C GLN A 88 -14.86 13.09 28.47
N PRO A 89 -15.50 14.17 27.98
CA PRO A 89 -15.76 14.35 26.55
C PRO A 89 -14.46 14.42 25.72
N ILE A 90 -13.35 14.85 26.33
CA ILE A 90 -12.04 14.86 25.69
C ILE A 90 -11.53 13.45 25.38
N GLY A 91 -11.90 12.44 26.18
CA GLY A 91 -11.61 11.03 25.93
C GLY A 91 -12.33 10.52 24.68
N LEU A 92 -13.58 10.92 24.48
CA LEU A 92 -14.34 10.58 23.26
C LEU A 92 -13.71 11.21 22.02
N LEU A 93 -13.25 12.47 22.10
CA LEU A 93 -12.50 13.10 21.02
C LEU A 93 -11.18 12.37 20.72
N ALA A 94 -10.42 12.02 21.76
CA ALA A 94 -9.20 11.23 21.61
C ALA A 94 -9.49 9.86 20.94
N SER A 95 -10.62 9.24 21.27
CA SER A 95 -11.04 7.97 20.68
C SER A 95 -11.23 8.09 19.16
N VAL A 96 -11.98 9.10 18.73
CA VAL A 96 -12.26 9.37 17.32
C VAL A 96 -10.97 9.68 16.57
N VAL A 97 -10.14 10.58 17.10
CA VAL A 97 -8.87 10.98 16.47
C VAL A 97 -7.92 9.79 16.37
N GLY A 98 -7.79 8.99 17.43
CA GLY A 98 -6.97 7.77 17.44
C GLY A 98 -7.40 6.78 16.36
N THR A 99 -8.72 6.56 16.22
CA THR A 99 -9.28 5.64 15.22
C THR A 99 -8.99 6.13 13.80
N VAL A 100 -9.21 7.42 13.53
CA VAL A 100 -8.96 8.02 12.21
C VAL A 100 -7.48 7.94 11.84
N LEU A 101 -6.58 8.22 12.77
CA LEU A 101 -5.15 8.14 12.54
C LEU A 101 -4.69 6.70 12.29
N ALA A 102 -5.14 5.76 13.11
CA ALA A 102 -4.83 4.34 12.94
C ALA A 102 -5.24 3.85 11.54
N TYR A 103 -6.49 4.12 11.15
CA TYR A 103 -7.00 3.76 9.83
C TYR A 103 -6.19 4.38 8.69
N ARG A 104 -5.85 5.66 8.78
CA ARG A 104 -5.07 6.35 7.74
C ARG A 104 -3.66 5.79 7.59
N ILE A 105 -2.99 5.47 8.69
CA ILE A 105 -1.65 4.87 8.67
C ILE A 105 -1.70 3.48 8.04
N GLN A 106 -2.69 2.65 8.41
CA GLN A 106 -2.85 1.33 7.82
C GLN A 106 -3.13 1.41 6.32
N LYS A 107 -4.02 2.32 5.90
CA LYS A 107 -4.33 2.57 4.49
C LYS A 107 -3.10 3.05 3.72
N TRP A 108 -2.29 3.92 4.33
CA TRP A 108 -1.05 4.40 3.72
C TRP A 108 -0.04 3.26 3.53
N GLY A 109 0.19 2.43 4.56
CA GLY A 109 1.05 1.25 4.44
C GLY A 109 0.59 0.27 3.37
N TRP A 110 -0.73 0.06 3.25
CA TRP A 110 -1.30 -0.77 2.18
C TRP A 110 -0.96 -0.23 0.78
N LYS A 111 -1.15 1.08 0.59
CA LYS A 111 -0.85 1.74 -0.69
C LYS A 111 0.64 1.69 -1.03
N LEU A 112 1.52 1.81 -0.03
CA LEU A 112 2.97 1.69 -0.22
C LEU A 112 3.34 0.27 -0.69
N GLN A 113 2.81 -0.76 -0.03
CA GLN A 113 3.02 -2.15 -0.43
C GLN A 113 2.51 -2.41 -1.86
N ALA A 114 1.34 -1.87 -2.23
CA ALA A 114 0.79 -2.04 -3.58
C ALA A 114 1.65 -1.38 -4.65
N THR A 115 2.16 -0.18 -4.33
CA THR A 115 3.07 0.57 -5.20
C THR A 115 4.36 -0.21 -5.43
N ARG A 116 4.96 -0.77 -4.38
CA ARG A 116 6.17 -1.60 -4.47
C ARG A 116 5.93 -2.88 -5.27
N LEU A 117 4.82 -3.58 -5.02
CA LEU A 117 4.45 -4.79 -5.76
C LEU A 117 4.31 -4.49 -7.26
N LEU A 118 3.63 -3.39 -7.60
CA LEU A 118 3.46 -2.96 -8.99
C LEU A 118 4.81 -2.63 -9.64
N LEU A 119 5.68 -1.89 -8.94
CA LEU A 119 7.01 -1.53 -9.43
C LEU A 119 7.88 -2.77 -9.69
N GLN A 120 7.93 -3.71 -8.73
CA GLN A 120 8.65 -4.97 -8.89
C GLN A 120 8.11 -5.81 -10.06
N THR A 121 6.79 -5.80 -10.26
CA THR A 121 6.17 -6.52 -11.37
C THR A 121 6.53 -5.90 -12.72
N LEU A 122 6.55 -4.57 -12.83
CA LEU A 122 6.98 -3.87 -14.04
C LEU A 122 8.47 -4.14 -14.35
N GLU A 123 9.32 -4.20 -13.32
CA GLU A 123 10.74 -4.55 -13.46
C GLU A 123 10.95 -6.01 -13.88
N ASP A 124 10.18 -6.96 -13.34
CA ASP A 124 10.23 -8.38 -13.77
C ASP A 124 9.80 -8.52 -15.24
N ILE A 125 8.78 -7.79 -15.69
CA ILE A 125 8.35 -7.78 -17.10
C ILE A 125 9.48 -7.27 -17.99
N GLU A 126 10.07 -6.13 -17.66
CA GLU A 126 11.14 -5.50 -18.44
C GLU A 126 12.39 -6.40 -18.52
N THR A 127 12.74 -7.06 -17.41
CA THR A 127 13.87 -8.01 -17.35
C THR A 127 13.64 -9.21 -18.27
N ARG A 128 12.41 -9.75 -18.29
CA ARG A 128 12.04 -10.88 -19.17
C ARG A 128 11.99 -10.52 -20.65
N ILE A 129 11.57 -9.29 -20.98
CA ILE A 129 11.60 -8.80 -22.37
C ILE A 129 13.06 -8.62 -22.84
N SER A 130 13.91 -8.09 -21.97
CA SER A 130 15.33 -7.81 -22.27
C SER A 130 16.21 -9.06 -22.32
N GLN A 131 15.78 -10.16 -21.71
CA GLN A 131 16.40 -11.48 -21.82
C GLN A 131 15.54 -12.41 -22.69
N PRO A 132 15.52 -12.22 -24.03
CA PRO A 132 14.89 -13.21 -24.90
C PRO A 132 15.62 -14.53 -24.68
N THR A 133 14.85 -15.54 -24.32
CA THR A 133 15.30 -16.89 -24.00
C THR A 133 16.25 -17.36 -25.11
N LYS A 134 17.47 -17.78 -24.74
CA LYS A 134 18.36 -18.53 -25.64
C LYS A 134 17.75 -19.87 -25.98
#